data_AF-A0A7V9DFP0-F1
#
_entry.id   AF-A0A7V9DFP0-F1
#
_cell.length_a   1.000
_cell.length_b   1.000
_cell.length_c   1.000
_cell.angle_alpha   90.00
_cell.angle_beta   90.00
_cell.angle_gamma   90.00
#
_symmetry.space_group_name_H-M   'P 1'
#
loop_
_entity.id
_entity.type
_entity.pdbx_description
1 polymer ?
#
loop_
_entity_poly.entity_id
_entity_poly.type
_entity_poly.pdbx_seq_one_letter_code
_entity_poly.pdbx_strand_id
1 'polypeptide(L)'
;MRHAQRPIEPAGERGRGGGNGCCCGEDEREQDEKWAGTQPRIGLAAHAESCATADNGATLVDLLPDLLTEIRSLLDQSANGERPPRAVVEDVLTTGYAHALALEGERLRVERRLREVLRSGGSGGPLWADELGQLTKRIEDADRELARLRGLLATLRAQALSREPSGP
;
A
#
# COMPACT_ATOMS: atom_id res chain seq x y z
N MET A 1 -21.14 42.60 69.58
CA MET A 1 -19.77 43.16 69.63
C MET A 1 -19.03 42.71 68.36
N ARG A 2 -18.54 43.70 67.58
CA ARG A 2 -17.33 43.75 66.72
C ARG A 2 -17.03 42.51 65.85
N HIS A 3 -17.34 42.51 64.54
CA HIS A 3 -16.62 43.12 63.40
C HIS A 3 -15.25 42.49 63.04
N ALA A 4 -15.23 41.74 61.93
CA ALA A 4 -14.26 41.70 60.81
C ALA A 4 -14.72 40.53 59.89
N GLN A 5 -15.21 40.62 58.63
CA GLN A 5 -14.77 41.33 57.41
C GLN A 5 -13.26 41.15 57.16
N ARG A 6 -12.75 40.62 56.04
CA ARG A 6 -13.21 40.55 54.64
C ARG A 6 -12.37 39.49 53.83
N PRO A 7 -12.73 39.21 52.56
CA PRO A 7 -12.35 38.05 51.73
C PRO A 7 -11.28 38.36 50.68
N ILE A 8 -10.77 37.32 49.98
CA ILE A 8 -10.22 37.40 48.60
C ILE A 8 -10.44 36.06 47.86
N GLU A 9 -11.37 36.03 46.89
CA GLU A 9 -11.21 35.33 45.61
C GLU A 9 -10.76 36.38 44.55
N PRO A 10 -10.42 36.12 43.26
CA PRO A 10 -10.59 34.90 42.46
C PRO A 10 -9.46 34.61 41.43
N ALA A 11 -9.74 33.61 40.58
CA ALA A 11 -9.40 33.53 39.15
C ALA A 11 -7.96 33.19 38.72
N GLY A 12 -7.88 32.10 37.96
CA GLY A 12 -6.73 31.70 37.16
C GLY A 12 -7.16 30.76 36.04
N GLU A 13 -8.05 31.25 35.17
CA GLU A 13 -8.27 30.70 33.83
C GLU A 13 -6.97 30.63 33.04
N ARG A 14 -6.65 29.47 32.46
CA ARG A 14 -5.98 29.30 31.15
C ARG A 14 -6.45 27.94 30.62
N GLY A 15 -7.28 27.78 29.58
CA GLY A 15 -7.60 28.66 28.47
C GLY A 15 -6.62 28.47 27.32
N ARG A 16 -7.12 27.81 26.25
CA ARG A 16 -6.63 27.81 24.84
C ARG A 16 -5.35 26.98 24.60
N GLY A 17 -5.10 26.37 23.45
CA GLY A 17 -5.69 26.30 22.10
C GLY A 17 -4.86 25.21 21.37
N GLY A 18 -5.33 24.54 20.32
CA GLY A 18 -5.72 25.14 19.05
C GLY A 18 -4.48 25.59 18.27
N GLY A 19 -4.18 24.90 17.16
CA GLY A 19 -3.14 25.27 16.18
C GLY A 19 -2.01 24.24 16.17
N ASN A 20 -1.92 23.34 15.19
CA ASN A 20 -1.57 23.64 13.80
C ASN A 20 -0.44 24.67 13.72
N GLY A 21 0.78 24.16 13.81
CA GLY A 21 2.02 24.90 13.66
C GLY A 21 3.00 24.03 12.90
N CYS A 22 2.82 24.01 11.59
CA CYS A 22 3.87 23.67 10.65
C CYS A 22 5.09 24.55 10.97
N CYS A 23 6.23 23.93 11.25
CA CYS A 23 7.51 24.62 11.31
C CYS A 23 8.49 23.85 10.43
N CYS A 24 8.45 24.16 9.13
CA CYS A 24 9.65 24.20 8.33
C CYS A 24 10.52 25.31 8.95
N GLY A 25 11.73 24.96 9.36
CA GLY A 25 12.72 25.88 9.90
C GLY A 25 14.08 25.26 9.73
N GLU A 26 14.61 25.43 8.53
CA GLU A 26 16.03 25.28 8.22
C GLU A 26 16.79 26.37 9.00
N ASP A 27 17.94 26.04 9.61
CA ASP A 27 19.19 26.71 9.22
C ASP A 27 20.42 26.01 9.80
N GLU A 28 21.40 25.91 8.93
CA GLU A 28 22.69 25.28 9.11
C GLU A 28 23.64 26.16 9.94
N ARG A 29 24.57 25.51 10.65
CA ARG A 29 26.02 25.84 10.80
C ARG A 29 26.53 25.42 12.17
N GLU A 30 27.29 24.33 12.21
CA GLU A 30 28.74 24.41 12.32
C GLU A 30 29.33 23.00 12.22
N GLN A 31 30.37 22.92 11.41
CA GLN A 31 31.10 21.70 11.11
C GLN A 31 32.03 21.35 12.27
N ASP A 32 32.42 20.07 12.26
CA ASP A 32 33.62 19.51 12.86
C ASP A 32 33.55 18.85 14.26
N GLU A 33 33.95 17.58 14.21
CA GLU A 33 34.44 16.73 15.31
C GLU A 33 33.43 16.23 16.35
N LYS A 34 32.81 15.08 16.07
CA LYS A 34 32.84 13.87 16.94
C LYS A 34 31.90 12.79 16.42
N TRP A 35 32.45 11.88 15.60
CA TRP A 35 31.81 10.62 15.20
C TRP A 35 31.53 9.64 16.36
N ALA A 36 31.64 10.07 17.62
CA ALA A 36 31.45 9.26 18.83
C ALA A 36 30.68 10.00 19.95
N GLY A 37 29.71 10.85 19.58
CA GLY A 37 28.73 11.42 20.51
C GLY A 37 27.48 10.54 20.61
N THR A 38 27.02 10.28 21.83
CA THR A 38 25.80 9.53 22.16
C THR A 38 24.63 9.96 21.29
N GLN A 39 24.23 9.12 20.33
CA GLN A 39 23.08 9.42 19.48
C GLN A 39 21.81 9.50 20.35
N PRO A 40 20.94 10.50 20.16
CA PRO A 40 19.55 10.35 20.57
C PRO A 40 18.98 9.15 19.80
N ARG A 41 18.38 8.19 20.51
CA ARG A 41 17.83 6.95 19.94
C ARG A 41 17.01 7.28 18.69
N ILE A 42 17.51 6.87 17.51
CA ILE A 42 16.71 6.79 16.29
C ILE A 42 15.72 5.66 16.54
N GLY A 43 14.55 6.03 17.02
CA GLY A 43 13.52 5.10 17.42
C GLY A 43 12.24 5.85 17.68
N LEU A 44 11.66 6.44 16.62
CA LEU A 44 10.22 6.43 16.56
C LEU A 44 9.79 4.97 16.77
N ALA A 45 8.88 4.74 17.71
CA ALA A 45 8.28 3.43 17.86
C ALA A 45 7.81 2.96 16.48
N ALA A 46 7.99 1.69 16.15
CA ALA A 46 7.54 1.11 14.88
C ALA A 46 6.02 1.29 14.61
N HIS A 47 5.28 1.82 15.58
CA HIS A 47 3.85 2.14 15.54
C HIS A 47 3.53 3.63 15.57
N ALA A 48 4.52 4.53 15.44
CA ALA A 48 4.21 5.91 15.12
C ALA A 48 3.61 5.92 13.71
N GLU A 49 2.29 6.07 13.65
CA GLU A 49 1.52 6.04 12.42
C GLU A 49 2.09 7.08 11.46
N SER A 50 2.93 6.61 10.53
CA SER A 50 3.26 7.40 9.36
C SER A 50 1.95 7.55 8.60
N CYS A 51 1.31 8.71 8.74
CA CYS A 51 0.17 9.13 7.93
C CYS A 51 0.61 9.49 6.49
N ALA A 52 1.56 8.71 5.97
CA ALA A 52 1.85 8.60 4.56
C ALA A 52 1.54 7.14 4.24
N THR A 53 0.30 6.90 3.79
CA THR A 53 -0.01 5.75 2.95
C THR A 53 0.86 5.87 1.71
N ALA A 54 2.13 5.46 1.81
CA ALA A 54 2.97 5.15 0.67
C ALA A 54 2.41 3.84 0.09
N ASP A 55 1.21 3.93 -0.49
CA ASP A 55 0.61 2.88 -1.29
C ASP A 55 1.37 2.84 -2.63
N ASN A 56 2.59 2.31 -2.60
CA ASN A 56 3.36 2.01 -3.80
C ASN A 56 2.62 0.98 -4.71
N GLY A 57 1.51 0.41 -4.23
CA GLY A 57 0.71 -0.56 -4.97
C GLY A 57 -0.49 0.02 -5.72
N ALA A 58 -1.03 1.18 -5.34
CA ALA A 58 -2.25 1.71 -5.96
C ALA A 58 -2.03 2.07 -7.45
N THR A 59 -0.85 2.59 -7.78
CA THR A 59 -0.48 2.97 -9.15
C THR A 59 -0.29 1.78 -10.09
N LEU A 60 -0.01 0.58 -9.57
CA LEU A 60 0.19 -0.61 -10.39
C LEU A 60 -1.13 -1.24 -10.81
N VAL A 61 -2.17 -1.23 -9.97
CA VAL A 61 -3.45 -1.88 -10.34
C VAL A 61 -4.10 -1.19 -11.56
N ASP A 62 -3.94 0.12 -11.70
CA ASP A 62 -4.52 0.89 -12.80
C ASP A 62 -3.89 0.58 -14.18
N LEU A 63 -2.64 0.11 -14.23
CA LEU A 63 -1.91 -0.21 -15.47
C LEU A 63 -2.13 -1.66 -15.94
N LEU A 64 -2.95 -2.43 -15.21
CA LEU A 64 -3.16 -3.85 -15.50
C LEU A 64 -3.75 -4.14 -16.90
N PRO A 65 -4.76 -3.41 -17.41
CA PRO A 65 -5.34 -3.67 -18.73
C PRO A 65 -4.31 -3.61 -19.87
N ASP A 66 -3.39 -2.65 -19.80
CA ASP A 66 -2.35 -2.45 -20.80
C ASP A 66 -1.34 -3.61 -20.75
N LEU A 67 -0.90 -3.97 -19.54
CA LEU A 67 -0.01 -5.11 -19.31
C LEU A 67 -0.60 -6.43 -19.83
N LEU A 68 -1.90 -6.67 -19.62
CA LEU A 68 -2.57 -7.87 -20.13
C LEU A 68 -2.63 -7.89 -21.66
N THR A 69 -2.78 -6.72 -22.28
CA THR A 69 -2.78 -6.57 -23.74
C THR A 69 -1.38 -6.85 -24.29
N GLU A 70 -0.34 -6.36 -23.62
CA GLU A 70 1.05 -6.63 -23.96
C GLU A 70 1.39 -8.13 -23.83
N ILE A 71 1.04 -8.78 -22.71
CA ILE A 71 1.25 -10.22 -22.51
C ILE A 71 0.56 -11.01 -23.63
N ARG A 72 -0.68 -10.67 -23.99
CA ARG A 72 -1.41 -11.32 -25.09
C ARG A 72 -0.72 -11.12 -26.43
N SER A 73 -0.26 -9.91 -26.74
CA SER A 73 0.48 -9.64 -27.98
C SER A 73 1.72 -10.51 -28.10
N LEU A 74 2.50 -10.67 -27.01
CA LEU A 74 3.68 -11.54 -27.00
C LEU A 74 3.32 -13.02 -27.19
N LEU A 75 2.20 -13.47 -26.61
CA LEU A 75 1.68 -14.83 -26.81
C LEU A 75 1.24 -15.06 -28.26
N ASP A 76 0.58 -14.08 -28.88
CA ASP A 76 0.10 -14.15 -30.26
C ASP A 76 1.24 -14.13 -31.29
N GLN A 77 2.22 -13.23 -31.12
CA GLN A 77 3.47 -13.24 -31.89
C GLN A 77 4.11 -14.61 -31.86
N SER A 78 4.14 -15.21 -30.67
CA SER A 78 4.75 -16.52 -30.48
C SER A 78 3.98 -17.66 -31.14
N ALA A 79 2.65 -17.60 -31.15
CA ALA A 79 1.79 -18.54 -31.86
C ALA A 79 1.93 -18.43 -33.38
N ASN A 80 2.20 -17.23 -33.90
CA ASN A 80 2.44 -16.96 -35.32
C ASN A 80 3.86 -17.31 -35.78
N GLY A 81 4.70 -17.88 -34.92
CA GLY A 81 6.07 -18.29 -35.22
C GLY A 81 7.09 -17.15 -35.11
N GLU A 82 6.67 -15.94 -34.72
CA GLU A 82 7.57 -14.82 -34.44
C GLU A 82 8.26 -15.01 -33.09
N ARG A 83 9.48 -14.47 -32.97
CA ARG A 83 10.29 -14.55 -31.76
C ARG A 83 10.48 -13.15 -31.17
N PRO A 84 9.64 -12.73 -30.21
CA PRO A 84 9.92 -11.53 -29.44
C PRO A 84 11.32 -11.58 -28.78
N PRO A 85 12.00 -10.44 -28.64
CA PRO A 85 13.29 -10.38 -27.97
C PRO A 85 13.20 -10.90 -26.53
N ARG A 86 14.18 -11.69 -26.11
CA ARG A 86 14.22 -12.28 -24.76
C ARG A 86 14.10 -11.22 -23.65
N ALA A 87 14.83 -10.10 -23.79
CA ALA A 87 14.81 -9.02 -22.82
C ALA A 87 13.40 -8.42 -22.62
N VAL A 88 12.61 -8.32 -23.70
CA VAL A 88 11.21 -7.84 -23.63
C VAL A 88 10.36 -8.83 -22.83
N VAL A 89 10.50 -10.13 -23.10
CA VAL A 89 9.75 -11.17 -22.38
C VAL A 89 10.10 -11.18 -20.88
N GLU A 90 11.38 -11.03 -20.53
CA GLU A 90 11.84 -10.98 -19.13
C GLU A 90 11.31 -9.75 -18.39
N ASP A 91 11.31 -8.59 -19.05
CA ASP A 91 10.76 -7.35 -18.49
C ASP A 91 9.25 -7.48 -18.22
N VAL A 92 8.48 -7.98 -19.21
CA VAL A 92 7.04 -8.21 -19.04
C VAL A 92 6.75 -9.25 -17.95
N LEU A 93 7.54 -10.32 -17.83
CA LEU A 93 7.38 -11.28 -16.73
C LEU A 93 7.64 -10.63 -15.37
N THR A 94 8.68 -9.80 -15.27
CA THR A 94 9.04 -9.10 -14.03
C THR A 94 7.94 -8.13 -13.60
N THR A 95 7.49 -7.28 -14.52
CA THR A 95 6.38 -6.35 -14.32
C THR A 95 5.09 -7.12 -14.00
N GLY A 96 4.79 -8.19 -14.73
CA GLY A 96 3.67 -9.10 -14.48
C GLY A 96 3.63 -9.66 -13.07
N TYR A 97 4.75 -10.16 -12.56
CA TYR A 97 4.81 -10.67 -11.19
C TYR A 97 4.70 -9.56 -10.14
N ALA A 98 5.25 -8.37 -10.39
CA ALA A 98 5.07 -7.23 -9.50
C ALA A 98 3.58 -6.84 -9.38
N HIS A 99 2.84 -6.81 -10.50
CA HIS A 99 1.39 -6.59 -10.50
C HIS A 99 0.62 -7.69 -9.77
N ALA A 100 1.01 -8.96 -9.95
CA ALA A 100 0.38 -10.06 -9.23
C ALA A 100 0.56 -9.93 -7.70
N LEU A 101 1.74 -9.48 -7.23
CA LEU A 101 1.97 -9.20 -5.81
C LEU A 101 1.15 -8.00 -5.31
N ALA A 102 0.97 -6.97 -6.14
CA ALA A 102 0.15 -5.81 -5.79
C ALA A 102 -1.33 -6.21 -5.59
N LEU A 103 -1.89 -7.00 -6.50
CA LEU A 103 -3.27 -7.52 -6.41
C LEU A 103 -3.46 -8.44 -5.19
N GLU A 104 -2.48 -9.29 -4.88
CA GLU A 104 -2.51 -10.12 -3.67
C GLU A 104 -2.47 -9.27 -2.40
N GLY A 105 -1.67 -8.20 -2.40
CA GLY A 105 -1.66 -7.20 -1.34
C GLY A 105 -3.02 -6.50 -1.18
N GLU A 106 -3.70 -6.14 -2.27
CA GLU A 106 -5.05 -5.58 -2.24
C GLU A 106 -6.04 -6.57 -1.64
N ARG A 107 -6.07 -7.82 -2.12
CA ARG A 107 -6.93 -8.88 -1.60
C ARG A 107 -6.79 -9.02 -0.08
N LEU A 108 -5.56 -9.08 0.41
CA LEU A 108 -5.26 -9.19 1.84
C LEU A 108 -5.71 -7.96 2.65
N ARG A 109 -5.65 -6.75 2.09
CA ARG A 109 -6.19 -5.54 2.75
C ARG A 109 -7.71 -5.61 2.86
N VAL A 110 -8.39 -6.00 1.78
CA VAL A 110 -9.86 -6.15 1.75
C VAL A 110 -10.32 -7.25 2.71
N GLU A 111 -9.62 -8.39 2.76
CA GLU A 111 -9.88 -9.46 3.74
C GLU A 111 -9.72 -8.98 5.19
N ARG A 112 -8.71 -8.16 5.48
CA ARG A 112 -8.52 -7.58 6.82
C ARG A 112 -9.69 -6.67 7.18
N ARG A 113 -10.14 -5.82 6.26
CA ARG A 113 -11.30 -4.95 6.45
C ARG A 113 -12.58 -5.76 6.66
N LEU A 114 -12.78 -6.82 5.88
CA LEU A 114 -13.90 -7.75 6.06
C LEU A 114 -13.91 -8.34 7.48
N ARG A 115 -12.77 -8.83 7.95
CA ARG A 115 -12.65 -9.35 9.32
C ARG A 115 -12.91 -8.29 10.39
N GLU A 116 -12.51 -7.05 10.15
CA GLU A 116 -12.78 -5.92 11.06
C GLU A 116 -14.29 -5.64 11.16
N VAL A 117 -14.99 -5.54 10.03
CA VAL A 117 -16.44 -5.30 9.95
C VAL A 117 -17.24 -6.44 10.60
N LEU A 118 -16.77 -7.69 10.45
CA LEU A 118 -17.37 -8.84 11.13
C LEU A 118 -17.17 -8.81 12.66
N ARG A 119 -16.00 -8.34 13.13
CA ARG A 119 -15.69 -8.27 14.57
C ARG A 119 -16.30 -7.07 15.28
N SER A 120 -16.48 -5.96 14.58
CA SER A 120 -17.08 -4.75 15.16
C SER A 120 -18.54 -4.95 15.57
N GLY A 121 -19.15 -6.08 15.18
CA GLY A 121 -20.49 -6.48 15.64
C GLY A 121 -21.56 -5.46 15.26
N GLY A 122 -21.31 -4.68 14.19
CA GLY A 122 -22.22 -3.66 13.70
C GLY A 122 -23.62 -4.25 13.60
N SER A 123 -24.58 -3.59 14.26
CA SER A 123 -26.00 -3.92 14.24
C SER A 123 -26.35 -4.46 12.86
N GLY A 124 -26.78 -5.73 12.78
CA GLY A 124 -27.00 -6.50 11.54
C GLY A 124 -28.13 -5.95 10.66
N GLY A 125 -28.04 -4.66 10.34
CA GLY A 125 -28.93 -3.90 9.52
C GLY A 125 -28.42 -3.79 8.09
N PRO A 126 -29.22 -3.17 7.21
CA PRO A 126 -28.99 -3.21 5.76
C PRO A 126 -27.64 -2.64 5.31
N LEU A 127 -27.15 -1.58 5.97
CA LEU A 127 -25.86 -0.94 5.62
C LEU A 127 -24.67 -1.86 5.91
N TRP A 128 -24.72 -2.62 7.01
CA TRP A 128 -23.67 -3.57 7.35
C TRP A 128 -23.63 -4.75 6.37
N ALA A 129 -24.82 -5.27 6.00
CA ALA A 129 -24.93 -6.32 5.00
C ALA A 129 -24.41 -5.87 3.62
N ASP A 130 -24.68 -4.61 3.24
CA ASP A 130 -24.17 -4.03 2.00
C ASP A 130 -22.63 -3.87 2.02
N GLU A 131 -22.04 -3.34 3.09
CA GLU A 131 -20.57 -3.25 3.22
C GLU A 131 -19.89 -4.62 3.12
N LEU A 132 -20.45 -5.66 3.77
CA LEU A 132 -19.94 -7.03 3.66
C LEU A 132 -20.05 -7.58 2.23
N GLY A 133 -21.17 -7.33 1.56
CA GLY A 133 -21.39 -7.74 0.19
C GLY A 133 -20.38 -7.10 -0.76
N GLN A 134 -20.12 -5.80 -0.60
CA GLN A 134 -19.13 -5.07 -1.38
C GLN A 134 -17.70 -5.60 -1.15
N LEU A 135 -17.32 -5.85 0.11
CA LEU A 135 -15.99 -6.37 0.44
C LEU A 135 -15.78 -7.79 -0.11
N THR A 136 -16.80 -8.65 0.03
CA THR A 136 -16.75 -10.03 -0.50
C THR A 136 -16.60 -10.00 -2.02
N LYS A 137 -17.40 -9.20 -2.71
CA LYS A 137 -17.30 -9.02 -4.17
C LYS A 137 -15.91 -8.54 -4.59
N ARG A 138 -15.33 -7.57 -3.87
CA ARG A 138 -13.99 -7.04 -4.18
C ARG A 138 -12.90 -8.10 -4.00
N ILE A 139 -13.02 -9.00 -3.01
CA ILE A 139 -12.12 -10.15 -2.86
C ILE A 139 -12.25 -11.09 -4.07
N GLU A 140 -13.47 -11.47 -4.44
CA GLU A 140 -13.73 -12.35 -5.57
C GLU A 140 -13.20 -11.77 -6.89
N ASP A 141 -13.38 -10.46 -7.10
CA ASP A 141 -12.86 -9.76 -8.27
C ASP A 141 -11.33 -9.76 -8.30
N ALA A 142 -10.67 -9.50 -7.16
CA ALA A 142 -9.21 -9.59 -7.05
C ALA A 142 -8.68 -11.01 -7.29
N ASP A 143 -9.36 -12.03 -6.79
CA ASP A 143 -9.00 -13.45 -7.02
C ASP A 143 -9.14 -13.85 -8.49
N ARG A 144 -10.22 -13.42 -9.15
CA ARG A 144 -10.44 -13.67 -10.58
C ARG A 144 -9.32 -13.04 -11.41
N GLU A 145 -8.95 -11.80 -11.08
CA GLU A 145 -7.91 -11.09 -11.81
C GLU A 145 -6.51 -11.68 -11.56
N LEU A 146 -6.20 -12.05 -10.32
CA LEU A 146 -4.99 -12.79 -9.97
C LEU A 146 -4.86 -14.10 -10.74
N ALA A 147 -5.93 -14.90 -10.79
CA ALA A 147 -5.93 -16.17 -11.51
C ALA A 147 -5.70 -15.96 -13.00
N ARG A 148 -6.34 -14.94 -13.59
CA ARG A 148 -6.19 -14.58 -15.00
C ARG A 148 -4.76 -14.15 -15.33
N LEU A 149 -4.19 -13.22 -14.56
CA LEU A 149 -2.83 -12.74 -14.76
C LEU A 149 -1.80 -13.86 -14.60
N ARG A 150 -1.90 -14.65 -13.52
CA ARG A 150 -0.98 -15.78 -13.27
C ARG A 150 -1.07 -16.83 -14.38
N GLY A 151 -2.26 -17.10 -14.90
CA GLY A 151 -2.45 -18.00 -16.04
C GLY A 151 -1.69 -17.54 -17.29
N LEU A 152 -1.85 -16.27 -17.67
CA LEU A 152 -1.17 -15.69 -18.82
C LEU A 152 0.35 -15.67 -18.66
N LEU A 153 0.85 -15.28 -17.48
CA LEU A 153 2.29 -15.28 -17.18
C LEU A 153 2.89 -16.70 -17.20
N ALA A 154 2.15 -17.69 -16.71
CA ALA A 154 2.58 -19.09 -16.77
C ALA A 154 2.71 -19.57 -18.22
N THR A 155 1.75 -19.23 -19.09
CA THR A 155 1.84 -19.55 -20.52
C THR A 155 3.02 -18.86 -21.18
N LEU A 156 3.23 -17.57 -20.92
CA LEU A 156 4.35 -16.80 -21.49
C LEU A 156 5.70 -17.38 -21.04
N ARG A 157 5.83 -17.70 -19.76
CA ARG A 157 7.02 -18.35 -19.20
C ARG A 157 7.28 -19.72 -19.85
N ALA A 158 6.24 -20.54 -20.01
CA ALA A 158 6.39 -21.86 -20.64
C ALA A 158 6.89 -21.74 -22.09
N GLN A 159 6.40 -20.75 -22.84
CA GLN A 159 6.90 -20.45 -24.19
C GLN A 159 8.34 -19.96 -24.16
N ALA A 160 8.73 -19.10 -23.20
CA ALA A 160 10.12 -18.65 -23.08
C ALA A 160 11.08 -19.82 -22.81
N LEU A 161 10.69 -20.76 -21.96
CA LEU A 161 11.50 -21.94 -21.61
C LEU A 161 11.58 -22.97 -22.75
N SER A 162 10.49 -23.20 -23.48
CA SER A 162 10.52 -24.09 -24.66
C SER A 162 11.33 -23.51 -25.83
N ARG A 163 11.65 -22.22 -25.76
CA ARG A 163 12.43 -21.48 -26.75
C ARG A 163 13.90 -21.38 -26.43
N GLU A 164 14.37 -21.77 -25.24
CA GLU A 164 15.81 -21.83 -24.98
C GLU A 164 16.42 -22.85 -25.95
N PRO A 165 17.28 -22.43 -26.89
CA PRO A 165 18.06 -23.39 -27.64
C PRO A 165 19.00 -24.06 -26.65
N SER A 166 18.83 -25.36 -26.42
CA SER A 166 19.92 -26.17 -25.92
C SER A 166 21.09 -25.97 -26.87
N GLY A 167 22.15 -25.32 -26.42
CA GLY A 167 23.37 -25.32 -27.18
C GLY A 167 24.51 -24.63 -26.43
N PRO A 168 25.75 -24.94 -26.83
CA PRO A 168 26.32 -26.24 -27.23
C PRO A 168 26.87 -27.05 -26.05
#